data_AF-A0A2W6RPW5-F1
#
_entry.id   AF-A0A2W6RPW5-F1
#
_cell.length_a   1.000
_cell.length_b   1.000
_cell.length_c   1.000
_cell.angle_alpha   90.00
_cell.angle_beta   90.00
_cell.angle_gamma   90.00
#
_symmetry.space_group_name_H-M   'P 1'
#
loop_
_entity.id
_entity.type
_entity.pdbx_description
1 polymer ?
#
loop_
_entity_poly.entity_id
_entity_poly.type
_entity_poly.pdbx_seq_one_letter_code
_entity_poly.pdbx_strand_id
1 'polypeptide(L)'
;KVGGFDTKLNYYEDWDFWIYLIEKGAKVYKIEEFLFFYRIRNTTNSLTNTSIDNSSKLSDNFFDIYKKHYTFYKQNGLDFHSIMSLIRENKKYKAKYYNEWYRKLMYKLFKPKKYQRIYKN
;
A
#
# COMPACT_ATOMS: atom_id res chain seq x y z
N LYS A 1 8.13 -13.01 20.81
CA LYS A 1 7.87 -14.09 19.81
C LYS A 1 6.43 -13.92 19.31
N VAL A 2 6.20 -13.96 17.99
CA VAL A 2 4.90 -13.62 17.36
C VAL A 2 4.22 -14.77 16.60
N GLY A 3 4.77 -15.98 16.66
CA GLY A 3 4.10 -17.19 16.11
C GLY A 3 4.24 -17.44 14.61
N GLY A 4 4.75 -16.46 13.83
CA GLY A 4 4.94 -16.61 12.38
C GLY A 4 3.88 -15.83 11.58
N PHE A 5 3.78 -16.12 10.28
CA PHE A 5 2.79 -15.49 9.40
C PHE A 5 1.37 -16.02 9.66
N ASP A 6 0.38 -15.15 9.54
CA ASP A 6 -1.03 -15.54 9.59
C ASP A 6 -1.44 -16.20 8.27
N THR A 7 -1.62 -17.53 8.29
CA THR A 7 -1.93 -18.32 7.08
C THR A 7 -3.34 -18.07 6.52
N LYS A 8 -4.18 -17.29 7.22
CA LYS A 8 -5.49 -16.89 6.70
C LYS A 8 -5.37 -15.72 5.71
N LEU A 9 -4.25 -15.00 5.73
CA LEU A 9 -4.01 -13.87 4.84
C LEU A 9 -3.45 -14.33 3.49
N ASN A 10 -4.20 -14.11 2.43
CA ASN A 10 -3.74 -14.30 1.04
C ASN A 10 -2.84 -13.16 0.51
N TYR A 11 -2.87 -12.01 1.20
CA TYR A 11 -2.15 -10.78 0.89
C TYR A 11 -1.77 -10.09 2.20
N TYR A 12 -0.65 -9.38 2.19
CA TYR A 12 -0.19 -8.52 3.29
C TYR A 12 0.18 -9.26 4.58
N GLU A 13 0.44 -10.56 4.50
CA GLU A 13 0.97 -11.38 5.59
C GLU A 13 2.27 -10.80 6.17
N ASP A 14 3.10 -10.22 5.31
CA ASP A 14 4.33 -9.51 5.72
C ASP A 14 4.02 -8.34 6.64
N TRP A 15 3.01 -7.54 6.27
CA TRP A 15 2.62 -6.34 7.02
C TRP A 15 2.07 -6.72 8.39
N ASP A 16 1.17 -7.70 8.45
CA ASP A 16 0.62 -8.26 9.69
C ASP A 16 1.76 -8.69 10.64
N PHE A 17 2.72 -9.45 10.10
CA PHE A 17 3.86 -9.94 10.87
C PHE A 17 4.73 -8.80 11.43
N TRP A 18 5.06 -7.79 10.61
CA TRP A 18 5.87 -6.65 11.04
C TRP A 18 5.17 -5.78 12.08
N ILE A 19 3.87 -5.50 11.89
CA ILE A 19 3.08 -4.74 12.86
C ILE A 19 3.08 -5.49 14.20
N TYR A 20 2.83 -6.80 14.17
CA TYR A 20 2.78 -7.60 15.38
C TYR A 20 4.12 -7.67 16.11
N LEU A 21 5.24 -7.72 15.39
CA LEU A 21 6.58 -7.62 15.98
C LEU A 21 6.77 -6.30 16.73
N ILE A 22 6.44 -5.18 16.09
CA ILE A 22 6.60 -3.84 16.68
C ILE A 22 5.67 -3.68 17.88
N GLU A 23 4.44 -4.16 17.79
CA GLU A 23 3.48 -4.17 18.91
C GLU A 23 4.03 -4.94 20.13
N LYS A 24 4.86 -5.98 19.90
CA LYS A 24 5.56 -6.73 20.95
C LYS A 24 6.88 -6.11 21.40
N GLY A 25 7.16 -4.87 21.01
CA GLY A 25 8.36 -4.12 21.42
C GLY A 25 9.61 -4.44 20.61
N ALA A 26 9.48 -5.07 19.43
CA ALA A 26 10.62 -5.23 18.54
C ALA A 26 11.12 -3.85 18.07
N LYS A 27 12.44 -3.67 18.09
CA LYS A 27 13.09 -2.49 17.51
C LYS A 27 13.47 -2.80 16.07
N VAL A 28 13.22 -1.84 15.18
CA VAL A 28 13.55 -1.96 13.76
C VAL A 28 14.77 -1.10 13.47
N TYR A 29 15.75 -1.66 12.77
CA TYR A 29 16.91 -0.94 12.26
C TYR A 29 16.96 -1.08 10.75
N LYS A 30 17.00 0.05 10.04
CA LYS A 30 17.17 0.09 8.59
C LYS A 30 18.66 0.25 8.29
N ILE A 31 19.21 -0.69 7.54
CA ILE A 31 20.57 -0.57 7.00
C ILE A 31 20.55 0.47 5.87
N GLU A 32 21.48 1.42 5.90
CA GLU A 32 21.57 2.51 4.92
C GLU A 32 22.31 2.09 3.63
N GLU A 33 22.11 0.84 3.20
CA GLU A 33 22.73 0.25 2.02
C GLU A 33 21.72 -0.53 1.18
N PHE A 34 21.91 -0.55 -0.14
CA PHE A 34 21.05 -1.29 -1.06
C PHE A 34 21.48 -2.77 -1.12
N LEU A 35 21.01 -3.55 -0.15
CA LEU A 35 21.38 -4.97 0.01
C LEU A 35 20.38 -5.95 -0.63
N PHE A 36 19.25 -5.47 -1.15
CA PHE A 36 18.19 -6.32 -1.69
C PHE A 36 17.75 -5.86 -3.08
N PHE A 37 17.86 -6.74 -4.07
CA PHE A 37 17.35 -6.51 -5.42
C PHE A 37 16.03 -7.25 -5.59
N TYR A 38 14.95 -6.51 -5.80
CA TYR A 38 13.64 -7.11 -6.02
C TYR A 38 13.58 -7.79 -7.39
N ARG A 39 13.25 -9.09 -7.41
CA ARG A 39 13.09 -9.83 -8.67
C ARG A 39 11.76 -9.48 -9.33
N ILE A 40 11.81 -8.97 -10.56
CA ILE A 40 10.63 -8.81 -11.40
C ILE A 40 10.47 -10.07 -12.25
N ARG A 41 9.29 -10.69 -12.18
CA ARG A 41 8.95 -11.86 -13.02
C ARG A 41 8.42 -11.39 -14.37
N ASN A 42 8.78 -12.09 -15.44
CA ASN A 42 8.24 -11.81 -16.79
C ASN A 42 6.79 -12.28 -16.94
N THR A 43 6.30 -13.13 -16.03
CA THR A 43 4.93 -13.64 -16.01
C THR A 43 3.99 -12.68 -15.29
N THR A 44 2.78 -12.48 -15.81
CA THR A 44 1.76 -11.61 -15.22
C THR A 44 0.99 -12.22 -14.04
N ASN A 45 1.40 -13.40 -13.54
CA ASN A 45 0.65 -14.15 -12.53
C ASN A 45 1.17 -13.95 -11.10
N SER A 46 2.00 -12.94 -10.85
CA SER A 46 2.38 -12.59 -9.49
C SER A 46 1.18 -12.00 -8.73
N LEU A 47 1.15 -12.17 -7.42
CA LEU A 47 0.12 -11.59 -6.54
C LEU A 47 -0.07 -10.08 -6.77
N THR A 48 1.02 -9.34 -7.02
CA THR A 48 0.98 -7.90 -7.35
C THR A 48 0.31 -7.59 -8.68
N ASN A 49 0.35 -8.51 -9.64
CA ASN A 49 -0.23 -8.30 -10.96
C ASN A 49 -1.72 -8.70 -10.97
N THR A 50 -2.07 -9.76 -10.24
CA THR A 50 -3.45 -10.26 -10.11
C THR A 50 -4.25 -9.54 -9.02
N SER A 51 -3.64 -8.59 -8.30
CA SER A 51 -4.30 -7.84 -7.23
C SER A 51 -5.43 -6.94 -7.74
N ILE A 52 -5.35 -6.49 -9.00
CA ILE A 52 -6.39 -5.68 -9.64
C ILE A 52 -7.69 -6.48 -9.77
N ASP A 53 -7.59 -7.75 -10.15
CA ASP A 53 -8.73 -8.66 -10.33
C ASP A 53 -9.29 -9.16 -8.99
N ASN A 54 -8.53 -9.01 -7.90
CA ASN A 54 -8.87 -9.49 -6.56
C ASN A 54 -9.10 -8.36 -5.53
N SER A 55 -9.56 -7.19 -6.00
CA SER A 55 -9.72 -5.99 -5.16
C SER A 55 -10.54 -6.22 -3.88
N SER A 56 -11.58 -7.06 -3.91
CA SER A 56 -12.36 -7.44 -2.72
C SER A 56 -11.50 -8.14 -1.67
N LYS A 57 -10.74 -9.17 -2.06
CA LYS A 57 -9.88 -9.92 -1.12
C LYS A 57 -8.78 -9.04 -0.53
N LEU A 58 -8.23 -8.11 -1.32
CA LEU A 58 -7.29 -7.12 -0.81
C LEU A 58 -7.94 -6.23 0.26
N SER A 59 -9.18 -5.80 0.03
CA SER A 59 -9.94 -5.00 1.00
C SER A 59 -10.21 -5.77 2.28
N ASP A 60 -10.63 -7.03 2.16
CA ASP A 60 -10.94 -7.90 3.31
C ASP A 60 -9.69 -8.14 4.17
N ASN A 61 -8.58 -8.56 3.55
CA ASN A 61 -7.30 -8.74 4.24
C ASN A 61 -6.80 -7.46 4.93
N PHE A 62 -6.93 -6.31 4.26
CA PHE A 62 -6.55 -5.03 4.85
C PHE A 62 -7.41 -4.70 6.07
N PHE A 63 -8.71 -4.95 5.99
CA PHE A 63 -9.63 -4.76 7.11
C PHE A 63 -9.34 -5.71 8.27
N ASP A 64 -9.02 -6.98 7.99
CA ASP A 64 -8.65 -7.96 9.00
C ASP A 64 -7.40 -7.55 9.78
N ILE A 65 -6.35 -7.11 9.09
CA ILE A 65 -5.13 -6.59 9.71
C ILE A 65 -5.44 -5.37 10.57
N TYR A 66 -6.21 -4.42 10.02
CA TYR A 66 -6.58 -3.20 10.73
C TYR A 66 -7.38 -3.51 12.01
N LYS A 67 -8.35 -4.42 11.93
CA LYS A 67 -9.14 -4.87 13.07
C LYS A 67 -8.28 -5.56 14.11
N LYS A 68 -7.40 -6.48 13.68
CA LYS A 68 -6.51 -7.25 14.55
C LYS A 68 -5.58 -6.35 15.36
N HIS A 69 -5.04 -5.30 14.75
CA HIS A 69 -4.08 -4.37 15.39
C HIS A 69 -4.68 -3.01 15.75
N TYR A 70 -6.01 -2.90 15.83
CA TYR A 70 -6.68 -1.60 15.98
C TYR A 70 -6.23 -0.80 17.21
N THR A 71 -6.02 -1.47 18.34
CA THR A 71 -5.53 -0.81 19.56
C THR A 71 -4.17 -0.14 19.34
N PHE A 72 -3.25 -0.86 18.68
CA PHE A 72 -1.92 -0.35 18.35
C PHE A 72 -2.02 0.82 17.35
N TYR A 73 -2.84 0.70 16.31
CA TYR A 73 -3.09 1.81 15.37
C TYR A 73 -3.63 3.06 16.07
N LYS A 74 -4.66 2.90 16.91
CA LYS A 74 -5.27 4.01 17.67
C LYS A 74 -4.26 4.71 18.58
N GLN A 75 -3.42 3.96 19.29
CA GLN A 75 -2.36 4.52 20.15
C GLN A 75 -1.33 5.34 19.36
N ASN A 76 -1.15 5.05 18.08
CA ASN A 76 -0.24 5.75 17.18
C ASN A 76 -0.95 6.79 16.28
N GLY A 77 -2.18 7.22 16.63
CA GLY A 77 -2.91 8.25 15.87
C GLY A 77 -3.44 7.80 14.51
N LEU A 78 -3.57 6.48 14.31
CA LEU A 78 -4.11 5.86 13.10
C LEU A 78 -5.47 5.22 13.37
N ASP A 79 -6.30 5.89 14.19
CA ASP A 79 -7.69 5.49 14.33
C ASP A 79 -8.46 5.66 13.01
N PHE A 80 -9.70 5.16 12.98
CA PHE A 80 -10.47 5.09 11.75
C PHE A 80 -10.73 6.47 11.15
N HIS A 81 -11.01 7.48 11.98
CA HIS A 81 -11.25 8.84 11.49
C HIS A 81 -9.98 9.42 10.87
N SER A 82 -8.85 9.25 11.56
CA SER A 82 -7.53 9.70 11.10
C SER A 82 -7.15 9.08 9.76
N ILE A 83 -7.31 7.77 9.60
CA ILE A 83 -7.06 7.07 8.33
C ILE A 83 -7.98 7.61 7.22
N MET A 84 -9.27 7.76 7.49
CA MET A 84 -10.21 8.28 6.50
C MET A 84 -9.87 9.72 6.08
N SER A 85 -9.40 10.54 7.02
CA SER A 85 -8.89 11.89 6.73
C SER A 85 -7.67 11.84 5.81
N LEU A 86 -6.66 11.02 6.13
CA LEU A 86 -5.46 10.83 5.31
C LEU A 86 -5.78 10.35 3.89
N ILE A 87 -6.74 9.43 3.74
CA ILE A 87 -7.19 8.96 2.42
C ILE A 87 -7.80 10.10 1.61
N ARG A 88 -8.64 10.94 2.24
CA ARG A 88 -9.25 12.10 1.59
C ARG A 88 -8.20 13.14 1.19
N GLU A 89 -7.25 13.42 2.08
CA GLU A 89 -6.17 14.37 1.82
C GLU A 89 -5.28 13.89 0.67
N ASN A 90 -4.89 12.62 0.67
CA ASN A 90 -4.13 12.01 -0.42
C ASN A 90 -4.88 12.07 -1.77
N LYS A 91 -6.21 11.86 -1.78
CA LYS A 91 -7.03 12.06 -2.98
C LYS A 91 -6.97 13.51 -3.47
N LYS A 92 -7.08 14.50 -2.57
CA LYS A 92 -6.95 15.93 -2.90
C LYS A 92 -5.56 16.26 -3.46
N TYR A 93 -4.49 15.80 -2.81
CA TYR A 93 -3.12 16.00 -3.28
C TYR A 93 -2.91 15.40 -4.67
N LYS A 94 -3.41 14.19 -4.93
CA LYS A 94 -3.34 13.58 -6.26
C LYS A 94 -4.09 14.39 -7.29
N ALA A 95 -5.32 14.83 -7.00
CA ALA A 95 -6.09 15.67 -7.91
C ALA A 95 -5.35 16.96 -8.25
N LYS A 96 -4.85 17.69 -7.24
CA LYS A 96 -4.01 18.88 -7.43
C LYS A 96 -2.78 18.56 -8.27
N TYR A 97 -2.07 17.48 -7.93
CA TYR A 97 -0.87 17.09 -8.64
C TYR A 97 -1.14 16.82 -10.12
N TYR A 98 -2.21 16.08 -10.46
CA TYR A 98 -2.49 15.72 -11.85
C TYR A 98 -3.17 16.83 -12.65
N ASN A 99 -3.74 17.87 -12.03
CA ASN A 99 -4.42 18.96 -12.75
C ASN A 99 -3.47 20.04 -13.31
N GLU A 100 -2.17 20.01 -12.99
CA GLU A 100 -1.20 20.94 -13.56
C GLU A 100 -1.05 20.77 -15.08
N TRP A 101 -1.24 21.86 -15.84
CA TRP A 101 -1.25 21.83 -17.32
C TRP A 101 0.03 21.23 -17.92
N TYR A 102 1.19 21.59 -17.36
CA TYR A 102 2.48 21.11 -17.87
C TYR A 102 2.67 19.62 -17.61
N ARG A 103 2.12 19.07 -16.51
CA ARG A 103 2.16 17.62 -16.25
C ARG A 103 1.27 16.87 -17.22
N LYS A 104 0.11 17.42 -17.54
CA LYS A 104 -0.78 16.87 -18.57
C LYS A 104 -0.08 16.82 -19.94
N LEU A 105 0.62 17.91 -20.32
CA LEU A 105 1.44 17.95 -21.54
C LEU A 105 2.61 16.94 -21.49
N MET A 106 3.38 16.92 -20.40
CA MET A 106 4.50 16.00 -20.21
C MET A 106 4.07 14.54 -20.31
N TYR A 107 2.95 14.17 -19.68
CA TYR A 107 2.42 12.81 -19.80
C TYR A 107 1.92 12.49 -21.20
N LYS A 108 1.32 13.47 -21.91
CA LYS A 108 0.90 13.29 -23.30
C LYS A 108 2.09 13.00 -24.23
N LEU A 109 3.20 13.72 -24.06
CA LEU A 109 4.39 13.61 -24.91
C LEU A 109 5.27 12.41 -24.55
N PHE A 110 5.56 12.20 -23.27
CA PHE A 110 6.57 11.23 -22.84
C PHE A 110 6.00 9.94 -22.25
N LYS A 111 4.72 9.91 -21.83
CA LYS A 111 4.08 8.74 -21.19
C LYS A 111 2.63 8.54 -21.63
N PRO A 112 2.36 8.30 -22.93
CA PRO A 112 1.00 8.29 -23.49
C PRO A 112 0.06 7.26 -22.83
N LYS A 113 0.55 6.06 -22.50
CA LYS A 113 -0.24 5.05 -21.76
C LYS A 113 -0.71 5.57 -20.39
N LYS A 114 0.17 6.28 -19.68
CA LYS A 114 -0.15 6.88 -18.37
C LYS A 114 -1.13 8.04 -18.52
N TYR A 115 -0.99 8.84 -19.57
CA TYR A 115 -1.91 9.93 -19.89
C TYR A 115 -3.35 9.41 -20.07
N GLN A 116 -3.53 8.37 -20.87
CA GLN A 116 -4.86 7.79 -21.13
C GLN A 116 -5.53 7.34 -19.82
N ARG A 117 -4.81 6.59 -18.99
CA ARG A 117 -5.30 6.09 -17.70
C ARG A 117 -5.72 7.19 -16.71
N ILE A 118 -5.11 8.37 -16.78
CA ILE A 118 -5.33 9.45 -15.81
C ILE A 118 -6.37 10.46 -16.30
N TYR A 119 -6.39 10.77 -17.61
CA TYR A 119 -7.16 11.91 -18.15
C TYR A 119 -8.24 11.53 -19.17
N LYS A 120 -8.32 10.26 -19.62
CA LYS A 120 -9.30 9.81 -20.61
C LYS A 120 -10.18 8.65 -20.11
N ASN A 121 -10.32 8.49 -18.80
CA ASN A 121 -11.38 7.67 -18.23
C ASN A 121 -12.69 8.46 -18.21
#